data_AF-A0A2V6VND6-F1
#
_entry.id   AF-A0A2V6VND6-F1
#
_cell.length_a   1.000
_cell.length_b   1.000
_cell.length_c   1.000
_cell.angle_alpha   90.00
_cell.angle_beta   90.00
_cell.angle_gamma   90.00
#
_symmetry.space_group_name_H-M   'P 1'
#
loop_
_entity.id
_entity.type
_entity.pdbx_description
1 polymer ?
#
loop_
_entity_poly.entity_id
_entity_poly.type
_entity_poly.pdbx_seq_one_letter_code
_entity_poly.pdbx_strand_id
1 'polypeptide(L)'
;MDPAQTVRRLVPLAKLAPAVTPTEDVYVIAHMGIAHVDVRHWRLVIDGLVEEPLGLDYDEITSLPARDVVAVLECFGNPVEPDVPTRRVGNVAWRGVPLAEILTRARVKPEATSVWLEAPDHGVFAGVVSDHYVKDLPLEHARRDDVLLAWAMNGAPLTIEHGFPLRAFVPGFFGTNAVKWLSRIHVADHRPESLFTTRLYNRRRTVNGQTISEPVRDLDVHAVIVSPTDGAQLPRGAHEISGRAWSASAVARVELSIDGGATWRDAMLEPRGPTLAWQRFAVAWTFERSGRYELSCRATDSAGRIQPPVGRNRIHTIAVTVC
;
A
#
# COMPACT_ATOMS: atom_id res chain seq x y z
N MET A 1 0.15 -10.50 -24.95
CA MET A 1 0.31 -9.18 -24.30
C MET A 1 -0.24 -8.13 -25.25
N ASP A 2 -0.99 -7.19 -24.71
CA ASP A 2 -1.41 -5.95 -25.36
C ASP A 2 -0.71 -4.79 -24.60
N PRO A 3 -0.41 -3.63 -25.23
CA PRO A 3 0.94 -3.04 -25.34
C PRO A 3 1.54 -2.50 -24.03
N ALA A 4 2.83 -2.12 -24.12
CA ALA A 4 3.71 -1.49 -23.13
C ALA A 4 3.21 -0.11 -22.61
N GLN A 5 1.97 -0.04 -22.14
CA GLN A 5 1.35 1.17 -21.61
C GLN A 5 1.12 1.03 -20.11
N THR A 6 1.48 2.08 -19.39
CA THR A 6 1.23 2.14 -17.96
C THR A 6 -0.27 2.20 -17.69
N VAL A 7 -0.80 1.20 -16.99
CA VAL A 7 -2.20 1.17 -16.55
C VAL A 7 -2.31 1.87 -15.20
N ARG A 8 -3.26 2.81 -15.07
CA ARG A 8 -3.57 3.51 -13.82
C ARG A 8 -5.08 3.62 -13.64
N ARG A 9 -5.60 3.08 -12.54
CA ARG A 9 -6.97 3.33 -12.07
C ARG A 9 -6.88 3.83 -10.63
N LEU A 10 -7.40 5.03 -10.42
CA LEU A 10 -7.42 5.72 -9.13
C LEU A 10 -8.79 5.55 -8.50
N VAL A 11 -8.84 5.67 -7.18
CA VAL A 11 -10.06 5.44 -6.40
C VAL A 11 -10.59 6.80 -5.92
N PRO A 12 -11.85 7.16 -6.17
CA PRO A 12 -12.44 8.36 -5.59
C PRO A 12 -12.36 8.31 -4.05
N LEU A 13 -12.04 9.43 -3.42
CA LEU A 13 -11.85 9.50 -1.97
C LEU A 13 -13.07 9.00 -1.18
N ALA A 14 -14.28 9.30 -1.66
CA ALA A 14 -15.53 8.85 -1.08
C ALA A 14 -15.68 7.32 -1.02
N LYS A 15 -14.98 6.57 -1.90
CA LYS A 15 -14.99 5.11 -1.91
C LYS A 15 -14.12 4.47 -0.82
N LEU A 16 -13.41 5.27 -0.02
CA LEU A 16 -12.64 4.78 1.13
C LEU A 16 -13.47 4.57 2.41
N ALA A 17 -14.78 4.80 2.34
CA ALA A 17 -15.71 4.66 3.47
C ALA A 17 -15.92 3.24 4.02
N PRO A 18 -15.73 2.14 3.27
CA PRO A 18 -15.83 0.78 3.82
C PRO A 18 -14.68 0.42 4.79
N ALA A 19 -14.86 -0.60 5.63
CA ALA A 19 -13.78 -1.13 6.45
C ALA A 19 -12.78 -1.95 5.61
N VAL A 20 -13.29 -2.72 4.64
CA VAL A 20 -12.52 -3.39 3.59
C VAL A 20 -12.98 -2.81 2.25
N THR A 21 -12.03 -2.32 1.45
CA THR A 21 -12.29 -1.72 0.14
C THR A 21 -12.78 -2.79 -0.84
N PRO A 22 -13.94 -2.63 -1.47
CA PRO A 22 -14.41 -3.52 -2.54
C PRO A 22 -13.36 -3.65 -3.64
N THR A 23 -13.22 -4.83 -4.24
CA THR A 23 -12.14 -5.13 -5.19
C THR A 23 -12.13 -4.18 -6.40
N GLU A 24 -13.31 -3.84 -6.91
CA GLU A 24 -13.50 -2.87 -8.01
C GLU A 24 -13.08 -1.44 -7.64
N ASP A 25 -13.08 -1.12 -6.35
CA ASP A 25 -12.66 0.16 -5.78
C ASP A 25 -11.20 0.10 -5.25
N VAL A 26 -10.44 -0.96 -5.54
CA VAL A 26 -8.99 -1.00 -5.25
C VAL A 26 -8.21 -0.47 -6.45
N TYR A 27 -7.29 0.47 -6.19
CA TYR A 27 -6.50 1.09 -7.26
C TYR A 27 -5.67 0.06 -8.04
N VAL A 28 -5.41 0.36 -9.31
CA VAL A 28 -4.50 -0.43 -10.16
C VAL A 28 -3.38 0.44 -10.68
N ILE A 29 -2.15 0.01 -10.47
CA ILE A 29 -0.97 0.55 -11.15
C ILE A 29 -0.20 -0.62 -11.74
N ALA A 30 0.12 -0.52 -13.03
CA ALA A 30 1.00 -1.45 -13.72
C ALA A 30 1.92 -0.63 -14.64
N HIS A 31 3.22 -0.63 -14.37
CA HIS A 31 4.17 0.23 -15.09
C HIS A 31 4.33 -0.17 -16.54
N MET A 32 4.40 -1.48 -16.78
CA MET A 32 4.76 -2.09 -18.06
C MET A 32 3.60 -2.91 -18.65
N GLY A 33 2.36 -2.50 -18.37
CA GLY A 33 1.16 -3.21 -18.81
C GLY A 33 0.71 -4.32 -17.86
N ILE A 34 -0.42 -4.95 -18.18
CA ILE A 34 -0.99 -6.06 -17.41
C ILE A 34 -0.43 -7.38 -17.96
N ALA A 35 0.25 -8.16 -17.12
CA ALA A 35 0.71 -9.49 -17.53
C ALA A 35 -0.47 -10.47 -17.54
N HIS A 36 -0.59 -11.22 -18.64
CA HIS A 36 -1.53 -12.32 -18.77
C HIS A 36 -0.78 -13.63 -18.62
N VAL A 37 -1.02 -14.31 -17.50
CA VAL A 37 -0.34 -15.55 -17.13
C VAL A 37 -1.32 -16.72 -17.30
N ASP A 38 -0.93 -17.74 -18.06
CA ASP A 38 -1.67 -19.02 -18.08
C ASP A 38 -1.28 -19.82 -16.83
N VAL A 39 -2.21 -19.90 -15.88
CA VAL A 39 -2.00 -20.56 -14.59
C VAL A 39 -1.55 -22.02 -14.71
N ARG A 40 -1.93 -22.72 -15.78
CA ARG A 40 -1.55 -24.13 -16.00
C ARG A 40 -0.04 -24.30 -16.25
N HIS A 41 0.55 -23.30 -16.89
CA HIS A 41 1.97 -23.26 -17.24
C HIS A 41 2.79 -22.39 -16.29
N TRP A 42 2.13 -21.67 -15.38
CA TRP A 42 2.80 -20.84 -14.40
C TRP A 42 3.51 -21.70 -13.35
N ARG A 43 4.68 -21.21 -12.93
CA ARG A 43 5.48 -21.74 -11.84
C ARG A 43 6.10 -20.58 -11.07
N LEU A 44 6.14 -20.69 -9.75
CA LEU A 44 6.96 -19.87 -8.88
C LEU A 44 8.32 -20.56 -8.70
N VAL A 45 9.38 -19.91 -9.15
CA VAL A 45 10.76 -20.39 -8.96
C VAL A 45 11.37 -19.75 -7.72
N ILE A 46 12.01 -20.55 -6.87
CA ILE A 46 12.78 -20.09 -5.71
C ILE A 46 14.21 -20.59 -5.83
N ASP A 47 15.17 -19.66 -5.89
CA ASP A 47 16.58 -19.96 -6.13
C ASP A 47 17.55 -18.95 -5.48
N GLY A 48 18.83 -19.01 -5.87
CA GLY A 48 19.90 -18.17 -5.32
C GLY A 48 20.59 -18.80 -4.12
N LEU A 49 20.73 -18.04 -3.04
CA LEU A 49 21.36 -18.45 -1.78
C LEU A 49 20.43 -19.34 -0.94
N VAL A 50 20.09 -20.49 -1.50
CA VAL A 50 19.25 -21.54 -0.90
C VAL A 50 19.95 -22.90 -1.04
N GLU A 51 19.75 -23.80 -0.10
CA GLU A 51 20.26 -25.18 -0.21
C GLU A 51 19.34 -26.05 -1.07
N GLU A 52 18.04 -25.77 -1.07
CA GLU A 52 17.01 -26.54 -1.78
C GLU A 52 16.21 -25.60 -2.71
N PRO A 53 16.63 -25.40 -3.97
CA PRO A 53 15.84 -24.64 -4.94
C PRO A 53 14.48 -25.30 -5.17
N LEU A 54 13.43 -24.49 -5.32
CA LEU A 54 12.05 -24.96 -5.46
C LEU A 54 11.42 -24.45 -6.75
N GLY A 55 10.52 -25.24 -7.32
CA GLY A 55 9.56 -24.81 -8.32
C GLY A 55 8.18 -25.24 -7.87
N LEU A 56 7.28 -24.29 -7.64
CA LEU A 56 5.92 -24.56 -7.16
C LEU A 56 4.90 -24.13 -8.21
N ASP A 57 3.95 -24.99 -8.50
CA ASP A 57 2.79 -24.62 -9.31
C ASP A 57 1.66 -24.00 -8.48
N TYR A 58 0.56 -23.66 -9.16
CA TYR A 58 -0.56 -22.97 -8.52
C TYR A 58 -1.31 -23.86 -7.53
N ASP A 59 -1.45 -25.14 -7.81
CA ASP A 59 -2.16 -26.07 -6.93
C ASP A 59 -1.30 -26.36 -5.70
N GLU A 60 0.00 -26.54 -5.90
CA GLU A 60 0.98 -26.71 -4.82
C GLU A 60 0.97 -25.51 -3.87
N ILE A 61 1.10 -24.28 -4.39
CA ILE A 61 1.18 -23.09 -3.52
C ILE A 61 -0.14 -22.81 -2.77
N THR A 62 -1.29 -23.05 -3.41
CA THR A 62 -2.60 -22.82 -2.80
C THR A 62 -3.01 -23.92 -1.81
N SER A 63 -2.35 -25.09 -1.87
CA SER A 63 -2.52 -26.17 -0.88
C SER A 63 -1.75 -25.94 0.42
N LEU A 64 -0.81 -24.99 0.45
CA LEU A 64 0.02 -24.72 1.62
C LEU A 64 -0.78 -24.03 2.75
N PRO A 65 -0.32 -24.14 4.01
CA PRO A 65 -0.95 -23.44 5.13
C PRO A 65 -1.05 -21.93 4.87
N ALA A 66 -2.28 -21.47 4.69
CA ALA A 66 -2.57 -20.08 4.37
C ALA A 66 -2.83 -19.25 5.63
N ARG A 67 -2.62 -17.94 5.52
CA ARG A 67 -3.04 -16.94 6.49
C ARG A 67 -3.89 -15.88 5.83
N ASP A 68 -4.79 -15.31 6.63
CA ASP A 68 -5.60 -14.17 6.25
C ASP A 68 -5.05 -12.90 6.92
N VAL A 69 -4.78 -11.87 6.12
CA VAL A 69 -4.25 -10.58 6.60
C VAL A 69 -5.08 -9.45 6.01
N VAL A 70 -5.67 -8.61 6.86
CA VAL A 70 -6.30 -7.36 6.43
C VAL A 70 -5.30 -6.23 6.62
N ALA A 71 -4.91 -5.56 5.53
CA ALA A 71 -3.96 -4.47 5.62
C ALA A 71 -4.09 -3.48 4.46
N VAL A 72 -3.58 -2.27 4.71
CA VAL A 72 -3.54 -1.20 3.71
C VAL A 72 -2.56 -1.55 2.59
N LEU A 73 -3.04 -1.46 1.36
CA LEU A 73 -2.23 -1.39 0.15
C LEU A 73 -2.23 0.05 -0.33
N GLU A 74 -1.06 0.69 -0.35
CA GLU A 74 -0.91 2.09 -0.76
C GLU A 74 0.22 2.27 -1.78
N CYS A 75 0.00 3.01 -2.85
CA CYS A 75 1.07 3.43 -3.75
C CYS A 75 1.93 4.52 -3.12
N PHE A 76 3.25 4.50 -3.31
CA PHE A 76 4.13 5.60 -2.87
C PHE A 76 3.73 6.97 -3.44
N GLY A 77 3.14 7.00 -4.64
CA GLY A 77 2.59 8.21 -5.23
C GLY A 77 1.19 8.56 -4.71
N ASN A 78 0.76 8.10 -3.54
CA ASN A 78 -0.52 8.48 -2.95
C ASN A 78 -0.36 9.73 -2.07
N PRO A 79 -1.19 10.77 -2.30
CA PRO A 79 -1.64 11.24 -3.61
C PRO A 79 -0.48 11.87 -4.42
N VAL A 80 -0.56 11.84 -5.76
CA VAL A 80 0.34 12.63 -6.63
C VAL A 80 -0.13 14.08 -6.67
N GLU A 81 -1.45 14.26 -6.74
CA GLU A 81 -2.13 15.55 -6.77
C GLU A 81 -3.01 15.62 -5.50
N PRO A 82 -2.50 16.19 -4.38
CA PRO A 82 -3.21 16.14 -3.11
C PRO A 82 -4.57 16.85 -3.12
N ASP A 83 -4.74 17.84 -4.01
CA ASP A 83 -5.97 18.62 -4.20
C ASP A 83 -7.03 17.89 -5.04
N VAL A 84 -6.67 16.80 -5.72
CA VAL A 84 -7.64 15.98 -6.46
C VAL A 84 -8.19 14.92 -5.50
N PRO A 85 -9.53 14.74 -5.40
CA PRO A 85 -10.16 13.80 -4.46
C PRO A 85 -10.09 12.35 -4.97
N THR A 86 -8.92 11.93 -5.43
CA THR A 86 -8.61 10.55 -5.79
C THR A 86 -7.42 10.05 -5.00
N ARG A 87 -7.38 8.74 -4.77
CA ARG A 87 -6.33 8.09 -3.98
C ARG A 87 -5.85 6.82 -4.68
N ARG A 88 -4.66 6.40 -4.27
CA ARG A 88 -4.01 5.14 -4.66
C ARG A 88 -3.80 4.29 -3.41
N VAL A 89 -4.89 4.09 -2.66
CA VAL A 89 -4.91 3.35 -1.39
C VAL A 89 -6.20 2.55 -1.28
N GLY A 90 -6.14 1.41 -0.60
CA GLY A 90 -7.30 0.65 -0.15
C GLY A 90 -6.91 -0.26 1.00
N ASN A 91 -7.89 -0.67 1.82
CA ASN A 91 -7.69 -1.65 2.87
C ASN A 91 -8.25 -2.99 2.43
N VAL A 92 -7.40 -4.00 2.30
CA VAL A 92 -7.73 -5.22 1.55
C VAL A 92 -7.52 -6.43 2.44
N ALA A 93 -8.42 -7.41 2.35
CA ALA A 93 -8.26 -8.71 2.97
C ALA A 93 -7.48 -9.63 2.02
N TRP A 94 -6.32 -10.11 2.41
CA TRP A 94 -5.46 -10.98 1.62
C TRP A 94 -5.46 -12.38 2.19
N ARG A 95 -5.38 -13.37 1.31
CA ARG A 95 -5.14 -14.76 1.68
C ARG A 95 -3.98 -15.32 0.88
N GLY A 96 -3.04 -15.94 1.59
CA GLY A 96 -1.81 -16.46 0.99
C GLY A 96 -0.98 -17.30 1.95
N VAL A 97 0.05 -17.96 1.42
CA VAL A 97 1.05 -18.64 2.23
C VAL A 97 2.06 -17.61 2.73
N PRO A 98 2.51 -17.66 4.00
CA PRO A 98 3.59 -16.80 4.47
C PRO A 98 4.86 -17.03 3.66
N LEU A 99 5.52 -15.96 3.21
CA LEU A 99 6.80 -16.06 2.51
C LEU A 99 7.86 -16.79 3.36
N ALA A 100 7.81 -16.60 4.68
CA ALA A 100 8.65 -17.30 5.64
C ALA A 100 8.59 -18.84 5.52
N GLU A 101 7.42 -19.40 5.19
CA GLU A 101 7.25 -20.84 5.00
C GLU A 101 8.04 -21.33 3.77
N ILE A 102 7.98 -20.57 2.67
CA ILE A 102 8.72 -20.89 1.44
C ILE A 102 10.23 -20.76 1.66
N LEU A 103 10.67 -19.70 2.35
CA LEU A 103 12.08 -19.51 2.68
C LEU A 103 12.62 -20.61 3.60
N THR A 104 11.80 -21.09 4.54
CA THR A 104 12.14 -22.23 5.40
C THR A 104 12.34 -23.50 4.57
N ARG A 105 11.40 -23.81 3.67
CA ARG A 105 11.48 -24.98 2.77
C ARG A 105 12.70 -24.92 1.84
N ALA A 106 13.02 -23.74 1.33
CA ALA A 106 14.18 -23.58 0.45
C ALA A 106 15.53 -23.66 1.20
N ARG A 107 15.50 -23.62 2.55
CA ARG A 107 16.70 -23.63 3.40
C ARG A 107 17.67 -22.52 3.02
N VAL A 108 17.25 -21.28 3.27
CA VAL A 108 18.06 -20.08 3.01
C VAL A 108 19.42 -20.16 3.69
N LYS A 109 20.48 -19.92 2.90
CA LYS A 109 21.88 -19.93 3.33
C LYS A 109 22.21 -18.71 4.22
N PRO A 110 23.19 -18.82 5.15
CA PRO A 110 23.49 -17.77 6.12
C PRO A 110 24.00 -16.45 5.52
N GLU A 111 24.54 -16.47 4.30
CA GLU A 111 25.05 -15.27 3.62
C GLU A 111 23.92 -14.38 3.07
N ALA A 112 22.69 -14.89 3.00
CA ALA A 112 21.57 -14.16 2.44
C ALA A 112 21.16 -12.95 3.30
N THR A 113 20.93 -11.81 2.65
CA THR A 113 20.49 -10.57 3.29
C THR A 113 19.22 -9.99 2.65
N SER A 114 18.88 -10.46 1.46
CA SER A 114 17.88 -9.87 0.58
C SER A 114 17.07 -10.94 -0.16
N VAL A 115 15.80 -10.66 -0.39
CA VAL A 115 14.90 -11.50 -1.18
C VAL A 115 14.37 -10.65 -2.33
N TRP A 116 14.71 -11.04 -3.56
CA TRP A 116 14.25 -10.39 -4.77
C TRP A 116 12.92 -11.02 -5.19
N LEU A 117 12.00 -10.18 -5.62
CA LEU A 117 10.67 -10.55 -6.07
C LEU A 117 10.54 -10.10 -7.51
N GLU A 118 10.42 -11.05 -8.43
CA GLU A 118 10.44 -10.79 -9.86
C GLU A 118 9.10 -11.17 -10.51
N ALA A 119 8.64 -10.32 -11.41
CA ALA A 119 7.44 -10.50 -12.21
C ALA A 119 7.78 -10.43 -13.70
N PRO A 120 6.98 -11.11 -14.56
CA PRO A 120 7.26 -11.25 -15.98
C PRO A 120 6.87 -10.02 -16.81
N ASP A 121 6.23 -8.99 -16.21
CA ASP A 121 5.93 -7.77 -16.94
C ASP A 121 7.22 -7.05 -17.33
N HIS A 122 7.27 -6.59 -18.58
CA HIS A 122 8.46 -6.05 -19.21
C HIS A 122 8.09 -5.03 -20.28
N GLY A 123 9.05 -4.19 -20.66
CA GLY A 123 8.88 -3.18 -21.68
C GLY A 123 9.73 -1.95 -21.43
N VAL A 124 9.32 -0.82 -21.99
CA VAL A 124 10.02 0.46 -21.81
C VAL A 124 9.27 1.32 -20.79
N PHE A 125 9.93 1.71 -19.72
CA PHE A 125 9.39 2.64 -18.74
C PHE A 125 10.41 3.74 -18.42
N ALA A 126 9.97 5.00 -18.41
CA ALA A 126 10.85 6.15 -18.20
C ALA A 126 12.10 6.16 -19.11
N GLY A 127 11.94 5.71 -20.37
CA GLY A 127 13.03 5.64 -21.35
C GLY A 127 14.04 4.49 -21.13
N VAL A 128 13.77 3.59 -20.19
CA VAL A 128 14.64 2.44 -19.87
C VAL A 128 13.91 1.14 -20.22
N VAL A 129 14.58 0.27 -20.97
CA VAL A 129 14.11 -1.10 -21.21
C VAL A 129 14.29 -1.90 -19.93
N SER A 130 13.24 -2.60 -19.51
CA SER A 130 13.23 -3.46 -18.33
C SER A 130 12.65 -4.80 -18.73
N ASP A 131 13.43 -5.87 -18.53
CA ASP A 131 13.05 -7.24 -18.91
C ASP A 131 12.12 -7.91 -17.89
N HIS A 132 12.04 -7.34 -16.68
CA HIS A 132 11.19 -7.81 -15.59
C HIS A 132 10.93 -6.63 -14.63
N TYR A 133 9.80 -6.66 -13.92
CA TYR A 133 9.61 -5.84 -12.74
C TYR A 133 10.24 -6.56 -11.54
N VAL A 134 11.23 -5.92 -10.91
CA VAL A 134 11.95 -6.51 -9.78
C VAL A 134 11.96 -5.54 -8.61
N LYS A 135 11.67 -6.08 -7.41
CA LYS A 135 11.80 -5.42 -6.10
C LYS A 135 12.53 -6.31 -5.13
N ASP A 136 12.95 -5.74 -4.00
CA ASP A 136 13.64 -6.44 -2.93
C ASP A 136 12.96 -6.23 -1.57
N LEU A 137 13.15 -7.21 -0.69
CA LEU A 137 12.88 -7.11 0.74
C LEU A 137 14.13 -7.51 1.53
N PRO A 138 14.43 -6.85 2.66
CA PRO A 138 15.37 -7.41 3.63
C PRO A 138 14.91 -8.80 4.05
N LEU A 139 15.84 -9.75 4.16
CA LEU A 139 15.53 -11.13 4.54
C LEU A 139 14.80 -11.21 5.88
N GLU A 140 15.20 -10.38 6.85
CA GLU A 140 14.52 -10.29 8.16
C GLU A 140 13.04 -9.95 8.01
N HIS A 141 12.71 -9.01 7.13
CA HIS A 141 11.32 -8.63 6.89
C HIS A 141 10.56 -9.71 6.13
N ALA A 142 11.21 -10.36 5.15
CA ALA A 142 10.63 -11.46 4.38
C ALA A 142 10.28 -12.70 5.24
N ARG A 143 10.92 -12.83 6.42
CA ARG A 143 10.65 -13.88 7.41
C ARG A 143 9.49 -13.57 8.35
N ARG A 144 8.87 -12.39 8.26
CA ARG A 144 7.65 -12.10 9.01
C ARG A 144 6.52 -13.01 8.55
N ASP A 145 5.66 -13.35 9.49
CA ASP A 145 4.57 -14.29 9.29
C ASP A 145 3.33 -13.65 8.60
N ASP A 146 3.32 -12.32 8.47
CA ASP A 146 2.31 -11.53 7.78
C ASP A 146 2.70 -11.10 6.35
N VAL A 147 3.93 -11.36 5.91
CA VAL A 147 4.35 -11.19 4.52
C VAL A 147 3.86 -12.40 3.72
N LEU A 148 2.96 -12.16 2.76
CA LEU A 148 2.25 -13.22 2.06
C LEU A 148 2.67 -13.34 0.60
N LEU A 149 2.68 -14.57 0.12
CA LEU A 149 2.45 -14.91 -1.28
C LEU A 149 0.95 -15.14 -1.46
N ALA A 150 0.24 -14.08 -1.85
CA ALA A 150 -1.20 -14.04 -1.90
C ALA A 150 -1.75 -14.49 -3.25
N TRP A 151 -2.76 -15.35 -3.24
CA TRP A 151 -3.51 -15.80 -4.42
C TRP A 151 -4.99 -15.37 -4.38
N ALA A 152 -5.45 -14.81 -3.25
CA ALA A 152 -6.79 -14.31 -3.08
C ALA A 152 -6.81 -12.94 -2.40
N MET A 153 -7.78 -12.12 -2.83
CA MET A 153 -8.10 -10.82 -2.24
C MET A 153 -9.61 -10.72 -2.01
N ASN A 154 -10.01 -10.20 -0.86
CA ASN A 154 -11.41 -9.99 -0.47
C ASN A 154 -12.28 -11.26 -0.61
N GLY A 155 -11.72 -12.42 -0.27
CA GLY A 155 -12.43 -13.70 -0.29
C GLY A 155 -12.58 -14.36 -1.68
N ALA A 156 -12.03 -13.76 -2.74
CA ALA A 156 -12.02 -14.30 -4.09
C ALA A 156 -10.59 -14.44 -4.62
N PRO A 157 -10.35 -15.28 -5.65
CA PRO A 157 -9.07 -15.28 -6.37
C PRO A 157 -8.69 -13.87 -6.85
N LEU A 158 -7.39 -13.59 -6.94
CA LEU A 158 -6.91 -12.34 -7.52
C LEU A 158 -7.51 -12.12 -8.92
N THR A 159 -7.82 -10.87 -9.25
CA THR A 159 -8.03 -10.50 -10.66
C THR A 159 -6.69 -10.42 -11.37
N ILE A 160 -6.69 -10.50 -12.70
CA ILE A 160 -5.49 -10.33 -13.52
C ILE A 160 -4.81 -8.98 -13.20
N GLU A 161 -5.59 -7.91 -13.02
CA GLU A 161 -5.05 -6.57 -12.76
C GLU A 161 -4.38 -6.43 -11.37
N HIS A 162 -4.82 -7.24 -10.41
CA HIS A 162 -4.29 -7.29 -9.05
C HIS A 162 -3.23 -8.38 -8.84
N GLY A 163 -2.84 -9.10 -9.90
CA GLY A 163 -1.66 -9.97 -9.90
C GLY A 163 -1.94 -11.46 -9.96
N PHE A 164 -3.11 -11.90 -10.42
CA PHE A 164 -3.35 -13.34 -10.66
C PHE A 164 -2.24 -13.98 -11.52
N PRO A 165 -1.73 -15.18 -11.17
CA PRO A 165 -2.23 -16.08 -10.14
C PRO A 165 -1.73 -15.79 -8.72
N LEU A 166 -0.60 -15.09 -8.59
CA LEU A 166 0.08 -14.87 -7.32
C LEU A 166 0.74 -13.49 -7.28
N ARG A 167 0.66 -12.84 -6.12
CA ARG A 167 1.45 -11.64 -5.82
C ARG A 167 2.15 -11.75 -4.48
N ALA A 168 3.26 -11.04 -4.32
CA ALA A 168 3.75 -10.69 -3.00
C ALA A 168 2.85 -9.60 -2.38
N PHE A 169 2.62 -9.71 -1.08
CA PHE A 169 1.99 -8.67 -0.27
C PHE A 169 2.78 -8.47 1.03
N VAL A 170 3.12 -7.21 1.31
CA VAL A 170 4.04 -6.84 2.39
C VAL A 170 3.34 -5.78 3.26
N PRO A 171 2.64 -6.21 4.32
CA PRO A 171 1.89 -5.30 5.19
C PRO A 171 2.76 -4.16 5.74
N GLY A 172 2.24 -2.94 5.69
CA GLY A 172 2.92 -1.75 6.21
C GLY A 172 4.00 -1.18 5.30
N PHE A 173 4.27 -1.78 4.14
CA PHE A 173 5.11 -1.20 3.08
C PHE A 173 4.27 -0.64 1.94
N PHE A 174 4.80 0.35 1.23
CA PHE A 174 4.22 0.85 -0.01
C PHE A 174 4.15 -0.28 -1.05
N GLY A 175 3.04 -0.31 -1.79
CA GLY A 175 2.67 -1.34 -2.75
C GLY A 175 3.60 -1.47 -3.96
N THR A 176 4.60 -0.60 -4.12
CA THR A 176 5.72 -0.87 -5.03
C THR A 176 6.40 -2.20 -4.65
N ASN A 177 6.49 -2.53 -3.36
CA ASN A 177 7.09 -3.78 -2.87
C ASN A 177 6.13 -4.99 -2.90
N ALA A 178 4.86 -4.78 -3.28
CA ALA A 178 3.87 -5.84 -3.39
C ALA A 178 3.78 -6.34 -4.85
N VAL A 179 4.84 -7.03 -5.30
CA VAL A 179 5.05 -7.47 -6.70
C VAL A 179 3.90 -8.35 -7.18
N LYS A 180 3.25 -7.95 -8.28
CA LYS A 180 2.14 -8.67 -8.93
C LYS A 180 2.67 -9.71 -9.91
N TRP A 181 1.87 -10.72 -10.24
CA TRP A 181 2.23 -11.76 -11.23
C TRP A 181 3.55 -12.45 -10.90
N LEU A 182 3.82 -12.62 -9.61
CA LEU A 182 5.10 -13.09 -9.10
C LEU A 182 5.46 -14.43 -9.75
N SER A 183 6.65 -14.51 -10.32
CA SER A 183 7.14 -15.72 -11.00
C SER A 183 8.46 -16.23 -10.42
N ARG A 184 9.22 -15.38 -9.74
CA ARG A 184 10.48 -15.79 -9.13
C ARG A 184 10.79 -15.07 -7.82
N ILE A 185 11.37 -15.82 -6.90
CA ILE A 185 11.94 -15.36 -5.64
C ILE A 185 13.42 -15.74 -5.64
N HIS A 186 14.30 -14.74 -5.77
CA HIS A 186 15.74 -14.96 -5.76
C HIS A 186 16.32 -14.51 -4.43
N VAL A 187 16.94 -15.43 -3.69
CA VAL A 187 17.58 -15.14 -2.41
C VAL A 187 19.01 -14.69 -2.67
N ALA A 188 19.39 -13.51 -2.19
CA ALA A 188 20.69 -12.89 -2.46
C ALA A 188 21.30 -12.25 -1.21
N ASP A 189 22.59 -11.92 -1.29
CA ASP A 189 23.35 -11.18 -0.30
C ASP A 189 23.37 -9.67 -0.58
N HIS A 190 22.73 -9.23 -1.67
CA HIS A 190 22.65 -7.84 -2.11
C HIS A 190 21.27 -7.50 -2.70
N ARG A 191 21.05 -6.23 -3.01
CA ARG A 191 19.83 -5.75 -3.70
C ARG A 191 20.05 -5.80 -5.22
N PRO A 192 19.00 -6.03 -6.02
CA PRO A 192 19.13 -6.06 -7.48
C PRO A 192 19.37 -4.66 -8.04
N GLU A 193 20.28 -4.53 -8.99
CA GLU A 193 20.45 -3.31 -9.77
C GLU A 193 19.37 -3.19 -10.84
N SER A 194 18.17 -2.76 -10.46
CA SER A 194 17.04 -2.61 -11.39
C SER A 194 16.38 -1.24 -11.33
N LEU A 195 15.72 -0.87 -12.43
CA LEU A 195 15.01 0.42 -12.57
C LEU A 195 14.08 0.71 -11.38
N PHE A 196 13.29 -0.28 -10.98
CA PHE A 196 12.28 -0.13 -9.92
C PHE A 196 12.82 -0.37 -8.50
N THR A 197 14.09 -0.80 -8.38
CA THR A 197 14.72 -1.11 -7.09
C THR A 197 15.73 -0.07 -6.63
N THR A 198 16.67 0.35 -7.49
CA THR A 198 17.77 1.25 -7.11
C THR A 198 17.68 2.64 -7.77
N ARG A 199 16.97 2.78 -8.89
CA ARG A 199 16.84 4.07 -9.60
C ARG A 199 15.56 4.84 -9.25
N LEU A 200 14.42 4.17 -9.31
CA LEU A 200 13.09 4.68 -8.91
C LEU A 200 12.73 4.17 -7.51
N TYR A 201 11.68 4.74 -6.90
CA TYR A 201 11.18 4.31 -5.58
C TYR A 201 12.25 4.31 -4.48
N ASN A 202 13.11 5.32 -4.49
CA ASN A 202 14.06 5.60 -3.43
C ASN A 202 13.87 7.05 -2.95
N ARG A 203 13.87 7.25 -1.63
CA ARG A 203 13.96 8.58 -1.01
C ARG A 203 15.41 9.00 -1.04
N ARG A 204 15.69 10.18 -1.60
CA ARG A 204 17.04 10.74 -1.64
C ARG A 204 17.11 11.95 -0.72
N ARG A 205 18.13 11.97 0.14
CA ARG A 205 18.43 13.10 1.03
C ARG A 205 19.92 13.41 0.95
N THR A 206 20.26 14.69 0.98
CA THR A 206 21.65 15.12 1.08
C THR A 206 22.00 15.35 2.54
N VAL A 207 22.97 14.61 3.07
CA VAL A 207 23.48 14.73 4.43
C VAL A 207 24.98 14.95 4.34
N ASN A 208 25.49 16.04 4.91
CA ASN A 208 26.92 16.40 4.88
C ASN A 208 27.55 16.36 3.47
N GLY A 209 26.81 16.82 2.46
CA GLY A 209 27.25 16.82 1.05
C GLY A 209 27.18 15.47 0.34
N GLN A 210 26.78 14.39 1.02
CA GLN A 210 26.58 13.06 0.43
C GLN A 210 25.10 12.79 0.18
N THR A 211 24.77 12.25 -1.00
CA THR A 211 23.41 11.80 -1.30
C THR A 211 23.20 10.40 -0.75
N ILE A 212 22.34 10.27 0.25
CA ILE A 212 21.87 9.00 0.80
C ILE A 212 20.59 8.63 0.05
N SER A 213 20.54 7.43 -0.50
CA SER A 213 19.39 6.88 -1.22
C SER A 213 18.82 5.69 -0.45
N GLU A 214 17.62 5.83 0.08
CA GLU A 214 16.94 4.80 0.88
C GLU A 214 15.72 4.24 0.13
N PRO A 215 15.51 2.92 0.11
CA PRO A 215 14.36 2.34 -0.57
C PRO A 215 13.06 2.80 0.06
N VAL A 216 12.07 3.09 -0.77
CA VAL A 216 10.71 3.31 -0.30
C VAL A 216 10.16 1.99 0.22
N ARG A 217 9.94 1.93 1.54
CA ARG A 217 9.38 0.79 2.27
C ARG A 217 8.16 1.25 3.05
N ASP A 218 8.33 1.61 4.30
CA ASP A 218 7.27 1.92 5.26
C ASP A 218 6.25 2.95 4.76
N LEU A 219 4.96 2.66 4.97
CA LEU A 219 3.88 3.61 4.79
C LEU A 219 4.07 4.85 5.70
N ASP A 220 3.76 6.02 5.14
CA ASP A 220 3.74 7.27 5.90
C ASP A 220 2.42 7.39 6.65
N VAL A 221 2.44 8.15 7.74
CA VAL A 221 1.21 8.50 8.47
C VAL A 221 0.29 9.34 7.58
N HIS A 222 -0.99 8.95 7.56
CA HIS A 222 -2.06 9.58 6.81
C HIS A 222 -3.34 9.58 7.63
N ALA A 223 -4.12 10.65 7.48
CA ALA A 223 -5.55 10.70 7.73
C ALA A 223 -6.20 11.50 6.61
N VAL A 224 -7.38 11.05 6.19
CA VAL A 224 -8.22 11.72 5.21
C VAL A 224 -9.67 11.73 5.69
N ILE A 225 -10.34 12.87 5.51
CA ILE A 225 -11.78 13.01 5.69
C ILE A 225 -12.47 12.36 4.50
N VAL A 226 -13.40 11.45 4.75
CA VAL A 226 -14.18 10.75 3.72
C VAL A 226 -15.61 11.27 3.68
N SER A 227 -16.17 11.62 4.84
CA SER A 227 -17.49 12.23 4.98
C SER A 227 -17.41 13.41 5.96
N PRO A 228 -18.00 14.58 5.64
CA PRO A 228 -18.61 14.93 4.35
C PRO A 228 -17.58 14.98 3.22
N THR A 229 -18.04 15.04 1.97
CA THR A 229 -17.16 15.23 0.81
C THR A 229 -16.80 16.70 0.62
N ASP A 230 -15.69 16.97 -0.06
CA ASP A 230 -15.32 18.33 -0.45
C ASP A 230 -16.42 19.00 -1.28
N GLY A 231 -16.71 20.26 -0.98
CA GLY A 231 -17.79 21.04 -1.56
C GLY A 231 -19.20 20.73 -1.03
N ALA A 232 -19.36 19.84 -0.04
CA ALA A 232 -20.68 19.47 0.47
C ALA A 232 -21.46 20.67 1.03
N GLN A 233 -22.77 20.67 0.78
CA GLN A 233 -23.73 21.59 1.40
C GLN A 233 -24.41 20.86 2.56
N LEU A 234 -24.30 21.40 3.77
CA LEU A 234 -24.82 20.80 4.99
C LEU A 234 -25.87 21.73 5.61
N PRO A 235 -27.01 21.24 6.11
CA PRO A 235 -27.85 22.06 6.97
C PRO A 235 -27.12 22.40 8.27
N ARG A 236 -27.50 23.49 8.94
CA ARG A 236 -27.13 23.68 10.37
C ARG A 236 -27.55 22.49 11.23
N GLY A 237 -26.82 22.29 12.33
CA GLY A 237 -27.09 21.22 13.29
C GLY A 237 -25.94 20.21 13.40
N ALA A 238 -26.25 19.04 13.97
CA ALA A 238 -25.27 18.01 14.26
C ALA A 238 -24.94 17.16 13.02
N HIS A 239 -23.66 17.00 12.74
CA HIS A 239 -23.12 16.17 11.66
C HIS A 239 -21.96 15.33 12.17
N GLU A 240 -21.80 14.14 11.59
CA GLU A 240 -20.59 13.37 11.78
C GLU A 240 -19.56 13.74 10.70
N ILE A 241 -18.35 14.07 11.14
CA ILE A 241 -17.17 14.20 10.28
C ILE A 241 -16.32 12.96 10.53
N SER A 242 -16.12 12.13 9.51
CA SER A 242 -15.44 10.85 9.63
C SER A 242 -14.53 10.52 8.45
N GLY A 243 -13.60 9.61 8.68
CA GLY A 243 -12.55 9.32 7.73
C GLY A 243 -11.76 8.04 7.98
N ARG A 244 -10.58 7.98 7.37
CA ARG A 244 -9.63 6.87 7.50
C ARG A 244 -8.25 7.39 7.84
N ALA A 245 -7.57 6.68 8.73
CA ALA A 245 -6.19 6.94 9.11
C ALA A 245 -5.36 5.66 9.05
N TRP A 246 -4.11 5.74 8.61
CA TRP A 246 -3.19 4.62 8.52
C TRP A 246 -1.73 5.08 8.62
N SER A 247 -0.85 4.13 8.90
CA SER A 247 0.61 4.28 8.92
C SER A 247 1.23 2.87 8.93
N ALA A 248 2.55 2.76 8.73
CA ALA A 248 3.27 1.52 9.02
C ALA A 248 3.16 1.12 10.51
N SER A 249 3.02 2.12 11.39
CA SER A 249 2.72 1.94 12.82
C SER A 249 1.23 2.16 13.09
N ALA A 250 0.76 1.84 14.30
CA ALA A 250 -0.64 2.12 14.63
C ALA A 250 -0.86 3.63 14.70
N VAL A 251 -1.98 4.14 14.19
CA VAL A 251 -2.32 5.55 14.39
C VAL A 251 -2.77 5.68 15.85
N ALA A 252 -2.08 6.56 16.59
CA ALA A 252 -2.30 6.76 18.01
C ALA A 252 -3.34 7.85 18.27
N ARG A 253 -3.42 8.86 17.39
CA ARG A 253 -4.30 10.01 17.55
C ARG A 253 -4.68 10.59 16.19
N VAL A 254 -5.93 11.03 16.06
CA VAL A 254 -6.39 11.88 14.95
C VAL A 254 -7.02 13.11 15.54
N GLU A 255 -6.60 14.27 15.06
CA GLU A 255 -7.17 15.57 15.40
C GLU A 255 -7.98 16.11 14.22
N LEU A 256 -9.07 16.80 14.52
CA LEU A 256 -9.94 17.49 13.56
C LEU A 256 -9.96 19.00 13.86
N SER A 257 -9.95 19.81 12.80
CA SER A 257 -10.17 21.26 12.85
C SER A 257 -11.35 21.61 11.92
N ILE A 258 -12.08 22.67 12.26
CA ILE A 258 -13.15 23.24 11.42
C ILE A 258 -12.82 24.65 10.89
N ASP A 259 -11.63 25.15 11.21
CA ASP A 259 -11.17 26.51 10.96
C ASP A 259 -9.82 26.53 10.22
N GLY A 260 -9.60 25.56 9.33
CA GLY A 260 -8.39 25.51 8.50
C GLY A 260 -7.11 25.15 9.27
N GLY A 261 -7.24 24.57 10.46
CA GLY A 261 -6.12 24.13 11.30
C GLY A 261 -5.69 25.13 12.37
N ALA A 262 -6.47 26.18 12.65
CA ALA A 262 -6.18 27.14 13.71
C ALA A 262 -6.45 26.55 15.10
N THR A 263 -7.54 25.78 15.26
CA THR A 263 -7.85 25.02 16.47
C THR A 263 -8.12 23.55 16.16
N TRP A 264 -7.76 22.68 17.11
CA TRP A 264 -7.81 21.23 16.94
C TRP A 264 -8.57 20.56 18.09
N ARG A 265 -9.33 19.53 17.75
CA ARG A 265 -10.04 18.66 18.70
C ARG A 265 -9.73 17.20 18.40
N ASP A 266 -9.60 16.39 19.44
CA ASP A 266 -9.45 14.95 19.26
C ASP A 266 -10.67 14.30 18.64
N ALA A 267 -10.43 13.45 17.65
CA ALA A 267 -11.41 12.54 17.10
C ALA A 267 -11.46 11.24 17.90
N MET A 268 -12.64 10.63 17.93
CA MET A 268 -12.75 9.24 18.34
C MET A 268 -12.06 8.39 17.27
N LEU A 269 -11.02 7.67 17.65
CA LEU A 269 -10.27 6.78 16.77
C LEU A 269 -10.57 5.33 17.15
N GLU A 270 -11.03 4.55 16.18
CA GLU A 270 -11.27 3.12 16.39
C GLU A 270 -9.93 2.37 16.56
N PRO A 271 -9.89 1.33 17.40
CA PRO A 271 -8.68 0.53 17.58
C PRO A 271 -8.31 -0.19 16.28
N ARG A 272 -7.02 -0.27 15.97
CA ARG A 272 -6.52 -0.98 14.77
C ARG A 272 -6.74 -2.50 14.84
N GLY A 273 -6.81 -3.05 16.05
CA GLY A 273 -6.71 -4.49 16.28
C GLY A 273 -5.28 -5.01 15.98
N PRO A 274 -5.12 -6.34 15.81
CA PRO A 274 -3.81 -6.97 15.61
C PRO A 274 -3.24 -6.78 14.19
N THR A 275 -4.03 -6.20 13.28
CA THR A 275 -3.70 -6.13 11.85
C THR A 275 -3.02 -4.80 11.48
N LEU A 276 -2.56 -4.68 10.24
CA LEU A 276 -2.07 -3.44 9.63
C LEU A 276 -3.16 -2.75 8.79
N ALA A 277 -4.42 -2.93 9.19
CA ALA A 277 -5.56 -2.25 8.61
C ALA A 277 -5.58 -0.75 8.93
N TRP A 278 -6.30 0.02 8.13
CA TRP A 278 -6.62 1.41 8.50
C TRP A 278 -7.58 1.48 9.68
N GLN A 279 -7.57 2.61 10.39
CA GLN A 279 -8.48 2.92 11.47
C GLN A 279 -9.50 3.96 11.00
N ARG A 280 -10.76 3.80 11.39
CA ARG A 280 -11.76 4.85 11.20
C ARG A 280 -11.65 5.85 12.34
N PHE A 281 -11.77 7.14 12.00
CA PHE A 281 -11.93 8.21 12.99
C PHE A 281 -13.25 8.94 12.75
N ALA A 282 -13.80 9.54 13.81
CA ALA A 282 -15.00 10.36 13.71
C ALA A 282 -15.09 11.44 14.81
N VAL A 283 -15.77 12.53 14.49
CA VAL A 283 -16.17 13.59 15.40
C VAL A 283 -17.62 13.96 15.13
N ALA A 284 -18.44 14.01 16.17
CA ALA A 284 -19.74 14.67 16.10
C ALA A 284 -19.54 16.18 16.31
N TRP A 285 -19.98 16.99 15.34
CA TRP A 285 -19.86 18.43 15.37
C TRP A 285 -21.22 19.09 15.13
N THR A 286 -21.55 20.12 15.92
CA THR A 286 -22.77 20.92 15.70
C THR A 286 -22.41 22.25 15.04
N PHE A 287 -22.85 22.46 13.81
CA PHE A 287 -22.69 23.73 13.10
C PHE A 287 -23.84 24.67 13.45
N GLU A 288 -23.58 25.63 14.33
CA GLU A 288 -24.59 26.60 14.78
C GLU A 288 -24.82 27.76 13.80
N ARG A 289 -23.80 28.07 12.99
CA ARG A 289 -23.79 29.21 12.07
C ARG A 289 -23.72 28.71 10.64
N SER A 290 -24.45 29.37 9.77
CA SER A 290 -24.30 29.20 8.32
C SER A 290 -22.99 29.85 7.86
N GLY A 291 -22.41 29.34 6.78
CA GLY A 291 -21.15 29.85 6.23
C GLY A 291 -20.24 28.74 5.72
N ARG A 292 -19.10 29.15 5.16
CA ARG A 292 -18.07 28.23 4.69
C ARG A 292 -17.19 27.80 5.87
N TYR A 293 -16.92 26.51 5.95
CA TYR A 293 -16.01 25.88 6.91
C TYR A 293 -14.90 25.15 6.18
N GLU A 294 -13.70 25.16 6.76
CA GLU A 294 -12.55 24.39 6.27
C GLU A 294 -12.23 23.29 7.26
N LEU A 295 -12.59 22.06 6.90
CA LEU A 295 -12.44 20.89 7.74
C LEU A 295 -11.08 20.26 7.47
N SER A 296 -10.24 20.13 8.48
CA SER A 296 -8.90 19.54 8.38
C SER A 296 -8.74 18.36 9.33
N CYS A 297 -8.01 17.32 8.91
CA CYS A 297 -7.62 16.22 9.79
C CYS A 297 -6.10 15.97 9.78
N ARG A 298 -5.57 15.62 10.95
CA ARG A 298 -4.15 15.32 11.17
C ARG A 298 -4.00 14.06 12.03
N ALA A 299 -3.25 13.07 11.52
CA ALA A 299 -2.87 11.89 12.28
C ALA A 299 -1.46 11.98 12.88
N THR A 300 -1.34 11.36 14.06
CA THR A 300 -0.08 11.03 14.73
C THR A 300 -0.03 9.54 14.99
N ASP A 301 1.05 8.87 14.60
CA ASP A 301 1.23 7.44 14.85
C ASP A 301 1.97 7.13 16.14
N SER A 302 1.99 5.86 16.53
CA SER A 302 2.63 5.38 17.77
C SER A 302 4.15 5.49 17.76
N ALA A 303 4.77 5.79 16.62
CA ALA A 303 6.20 6.10 16.50
C ALA A 303 6.48 7.61 16.60
N GLY A 304 5.45 8.42 16.85
CA GLY A 304 5.55 9.87 16.98
C GLY A 304 5.62 10.63 15.65
N ARG A 305 5.39 9.95 14.51
CA ARG A 305 5.32 10.62 13.19
C ARG A 305 3.97 11.31 13.06
N ILE A 306 3.99 12.53 12.53
CA ILE A 306 2.81 13.39 12.36
C ILE A 306 2.68 13.77 10.89
N GLN A 307 1.45 13.85 10.37
CA GLN A 307 1.22 14.39 9.03
C GLN A 307 1.75 15.83 8.92
N PRO A 308 2.56 16.13 7.88
CA PRO A 308 3.16 17.46 7.71
C PRO A 308 2.13 18.47 7.17
N PRO A 309 2.41 19.79 7.26
CA PRO A 309 1.58 20.81 6.62
C PRO A 309 1.73 20.85 5.08
N VAL A 310 2.83 20.29 4.55
CA VAL A 310 3.18 20.29 3.12
C VAL A 310 3.66 18.91 2.66
N GLY A 311 3.63 18.68 1.35
CA GLY A 311 4.02 17.39 0.75
C GLY A 311 2.82 16.50 0.43
N ARG A 312 3.08 15.28 -0.04
CA ARG A 312 2.01 14.37 -0.52
C ARG A 312 1.06 13.95 0.58
N ASN A 313 1.60 13.59 1.76
CA ASN A 313 0.82 13.12 2.90
C ASN A 313 0.40 14.25 3.84
N ARG A 314 0.35 15.48 3.31
CA ARG A 314 0.00 16.66 4.10
C ARG A 314 -1.34 16.51 4.79
N ILE A 315 -1.55 17.34 5.82
CA ILE A 315 -2.85 17.55 6.46
C ILE A 315 -3.92 17.65 5.37
N HIS A 316 -4.94 16.81 5.50
CA HIS A 316 -6.01 16.75 4.51
C HIS A 316 -7.10 17.73 4.90
N THR A 317 -7.45 18.62 3.96
CA THR A 317 -8.43 19.68 4.15
C THR A 317 -9.49 19.61 3.08
N ILE A 318 -10.75 19.81 3.47
CA ILE A 318 -11.90 19.96 2.57
C ILE A 318 -12.69 21.21 2.95
N ALA A 319 -13.43 21.78 2.00
CA ALA A 319 -14.36 22.86 2.26
C ALA A 319 -15.80 22.35 2.27
N VAL A 320 -16.60 22.81 3.22
CA VAL A 320 -18.05 22.59 3.23
C VAL A 320 -18.78 23.91 3.42
N THR A 321 -20.03 23.98 2.98
CA THR A 321 -20.89 25.14 3.21
C THR A 321 -22.06 24.71 4.08
N VAL A 322 -22.26 25.40 5.20
CA VAL A 322 -23.42 25.20 6.07
C VAL A 322 -24.50 26.21 5.68
N CYS A 323 -25.69 25.70 5.35
CA CYS A 323 -26.89 26.47 5.03
C CYS A 323 -27.80 26.60 6.26
#